data_AF-A0A1Q9NMV5-F1
#
_entry.id   AF-A0A1Q9NMV5-F1
#
_cell.length_a   1.000
_cell.length_b   1.000
_cell.length_c   1.000
_cell.angle_alpha   90.00
_cell.angle_beta   90.00
_cell.angle_gamma   90.00
#
_symmetry.space_group_name_H-M   'P 1'
#
loop_
_entity.id
_entity.type
_entity.pdbx_description
1 polymer ?
#
loop_
_entity_poly.entity_id
_entity_poly.type
_entity_poly.pdbx_seq_one_letter_code
_entity_poly.pdbx_strand_id
1 'polypeptide(L)'
;MNTEKNLEVVKQYYVARNTKNWESLLSLFHDEYPMDRSSSAALGDYVTEITEAGINPGIQFFQLLGYDDKIITEAQNFLLSVIDKQSNVNYLKWRSQFISNFEIQDVMVDKNRVWVYVNSVVLTSYHRELNFSGFQQFVFKESKITASYRAGRYLGSVIQMGKVIMAANDKEEINNYLQVLRNLGILPNNIDN
;
A
#
# COMPACT_ATOMS: atom_id res chain seq x y z
N MET A 1 2.72 -24.70 16.68
CA MET A 1 2.52 -23.45 15.92
C MET A 1 1.91 -23.83 14.58
N ASN A 2 0.82 -23.20 14.13
CA ASN A 2 0.00 -23.72 13.01
C ASN A 2 0.06 -22.80 11.78
N THR A 3 0.90 -23.18 10.82
CA THR A 3 1.14 -22.52 9.52
C THR A 3 -0.15 -22.35 8.70
N GLU A 4 -1.01 -23.39 8.67
CA GLU A 4 -2.28 -23.38 7.95
C GLU A 4 -3.27 -22.37 8.56
N LYS A 5 -3.32 -22.32 9.89
CA LYS A 5 -4.16 -21.35 10.61
C LYS A 5 -3.74 -19.90 10.34
N ASN A 6 -2.43 -19.63 10.22
CA ASN A 6 -1.94 -18.29 9.89
C ASN A 6 -2.33 -17.88 8.47
N LEU A 7 -2.22 -18.80 7.50
CA LEU A 7 -2.69 -18.56 6.13
C LEU A 7 -4.20 -18.30 6.08
N GLU A 8 -4.99 -19.06 6.85
CA GLU A 8 -6.44 -18.83 6.94
C GLU A 8 -6.77 -17.43 7.47
N VAL A 9 -6.03 -16.95 8.48
CA VAL A 9 -6.18 -15.57 8.98
C VAL A 9 -5.85 -14.54 7.90
N VAL A 10 -4.86 -14.78 7.02
CA VAL A 10 -4.58 -13.90 5.88
C VAL A 10 -5.73 -13.90 4.86
N LYS A 11 -6.33 -15.04 4.58
CA LYS A 11 -7.52 -15.11 3.70
C LYS A 11 -8.68 -14.32 4.30
N GLN A 12 -8.97 -14.53 5.58
CA GLN A 12 -10.00 -13.79 6.30
C GLN A 12 -9.73 -12.29 6.32
N TYR A 13 -8.46 -11.88 6.42
CA TYR A 13 -8.06 -10.47 6.33
C TYR A 13 -8.50 -9.85 4.99
N TYR A 14 -8.22 -10.49 3.85
CA TYR A 14 -8.64 -9.94 2.55
C TYR A 14 -10.14 -10.05 2.30
N VAL A 15 -10.80 -11.10 2.79
CA VAL A 15 -12.28 -11.21 2.76
C VAL A 15 -12.91 -10.06 3.54
N ALA A 16 -12.44 -9.78 4.75
CA ALA A 16 -12.94 -8.68 5.58
C ALA A 16 -12.72 -7.31 4.93
N ARG A 17 -11.59 -7.12 4.23
CA ARG A 17 -11.33 -5.89 3.45
C ARG A 17 -12.26 -5.74 2.25
N ASN A 18 -12.42 -6.79 1.44
CA ASN A 18 -13.29 -6.76 0.26
C ASN A 18 -14.76 -6.56 0.64
N THR A 19 -15.21 -7.18 1.73
CA THR A 19 -16.58 -7.06 2.26
C THR A 19 -16.79 -5.88 3.19
N LYS A 20 -15.75 -5.08 3.44
CA LYS A 20 -15.75 -3.94 4.38
C LYS A 20 -16.24 -4.32 5.79
N ASN A 21 -16.00 -5.56 6.21
CA ASN A 21 -16.31 -6.04 7.56
C ASN A 21 -15.18 -5.65 8.53
N TRP A 22 -15.20 -4.40 8.97
CA TRP A 22 -14.15 -3.81 9.81
C TRP A 22 -14.05 -4.44 11.20
N GLU A 23 -15.17 -4.92 11.75
CA GLU A 23 -15.19 -5.62 13.04
C GLU A 23 -14.48 -6.97 12.94
N SER A 24 -14.80 -7.76 11.92
CA SER A 24 -14.09 -8.99 11.62
C SER A 24 -12.60 -8.72 11.42
N LEU A 25 -12.26 -7.69 10.63
CA LEU A 25 -10.87 -7.30 10.38
C LEU A 25 -10.12 -6.95 11.68
N LEU A 26 -10.73 -6.14 12.56
CA LEU A 26 -10.15 -5.75 13.84
C LEU A 26 -9.85 -6.97 14.74
N SER A 27 -10.74 -7.97 14.70
CA SER A 27 -10.58 -9.20 15.48
C SER A 27 -9.38 -10.05 15.05
N LEU A 28 -8.82 -9.86 13.86
CA LEU A 28 -7.69 -10.64 13.36
C LEU A 28 -6.34 -10.17 13.93
N PHE A 29 -6.28 -8.95 14.47
CA PHE A 29 -5.07 -8.38 15.04
C PHE A 29 -4.86 -8.79 16.50
N HIS A 30 -3.60 -8.95 16.89
CA HIS A 30 -3.20 -9.15 18.27
C HIS A 30 -3.30 -7.81 19.03
N ASP A 31 -3.53 -7.86 20.35
CA ASP A 31 -3.62 -6.65 21.18
C ASP A 31 -2.30 -5.86 21.25
N GLU A 32 -1.19 -6.55 21.03
CA GLU A 32 0.16 -5.98 20.96
C GLU A 32 0.49 -5.37 19.58
N TYR A 33 -0.47 -5.30 18.64
CA TYR A 33 -0.21 -4.71 17.33
C TYR A 33 -0.02 -3.17 17.44
N PRO A 34 0.97 -2.57 16.76
CA PRO A 34 2.10 -3.22 16.10
C PRO A 34 3.16 -3.59 17.15
N MET A 35 3.62 -4.84 17.12
CA MET A 35 4.55 -5.36 18.14
C MET A 35 5.96 -4.75 18.03
N ASP A 36 6.30 -4.20 16.86
CA ASP A 36 7.55 -3.49 16.65
C ASP A 36 7.28 -2.08 16.10
N ARG A 37 7.23 -1.10 17.01
CA ARG A 37 7.11 0.33 16.68
C ARG A 37 8.44 0.94 16.20
N SER A 38 9.56 0.26 16.43
CA SER A 38 10.91 0.74 16.18
C SER A 38 11.44 0.37 14.79
N SER A 39 10.91 -0.70 14.19
CA SER A 39 11.26 -1.05 12.84
C SER A 39 10.67 -0.06 11.84
N SER A 40 11.52 0.39 10.94
CA SER A 40 11.14 0.81 9.58
C SER A 40 10.19 -0.19 8.87
N ALA A 41 9.99 -1.38 9.43
CA ALA A 41 9.02 -2.37 8.97
C ALA A 41 7.58 -2.07 9.40
N ALA A 42 7.26 -1.61 10.63
CA ALA A 42 5.92 -1.02 10.91
C ALA A 42 5.63 0.13 9.93
N LEU A 43 6.72 0.67 9.41
CA LEU A 43 6.78 1.68 8.41
C LEU A 43 6.90 1.13 6.96
N GLY A 44 6.48 -0.11 6.67
CA GLY A 44 6.59 -0.72 5.33
C GLY A 44 5.67 -0.09 4.27
N ASP A 45 4.68 0.71 4.67
CA ASP A 45 4.01 1.68 3.79
C ASP A 45 4.60 3.11 3.92
N TYR A 46 5.57 3.32 4.79
CA TYR A 46 5.58 4.42 5.75
C TYR A 46 6.92 5.13 6.01
N VAL A 47 8.08 4.51 5.82
CA VAL A 47 9.38 5.18 5.98
C VAL A 47 10.30 4.81 4.84
N THR A 48 10.48 5.81 3.99
CA THR A 48 11.79 6.33 3.59
C THR A 48 12.87 5.29 3.30
N GLU A 49 12.61 4.48 2.29
CA GLU A 49 13.60 3.77 1.47
C GLU A 49 12.88 3.71 0.10
N ILE A 50 13.32 4.27 -1.03
CA ILE A 50 14.62 4.58 -1.58
C ILE A 50 14.38 5.65 -2.66
N THR A 51 14.64 6.91 -2.35
CA THR A 51 15.06 7.92 -3.33
C THR A 51 16.08 8.75 -2.56
N GLU A 52 17.20 9.16 -3.17
CA GLU A 52 18.21 10.00 -2.48
C GLU A 52 17.60 11.28 -1.86
N ALA A 53 16.37 11.63 -2.22
CA ALA A 53 15.64 12.82 -1.80
C ALA A 53 14.67 12.64 -0.61
N GLY A 54 14.52 11.44 -0.03
CA GLY A 54 13.65 11.22 1.15
C GLY A 54 12.14 11.34 0.85
N ILE A 55 11.72 11.05 -0.39
CA ILE A 55 10.35 11.23 -0.86
C ILE A 55 9.51 9.97 -0.60
N ASN A 56 8.28 10.15 -0.09
CA ASN A 56 7.32 9.06 0.11
C ASN A 56 6.59 8.72 -1.22
N PRO A 57 6.81 7.53 -1.81
CA PRO A 57 6.18 7.15 -3.08
C PRO A 57 4.66 7.00 -2.99
N GLY A 58 4.10 6.76 -1.80
CA GLY A 58 2.66 6.74 -1.57
C GLY A 58 2.02 8.11 -1.79
N ILE A 59 2.66 9.19 -1.32
CA ILE A 59 2.18 10.56 -1.54
C ILE A 59 2.26 10.93 -3.01
N GLN A 60 3.38 10.64 -3.67
CA GLN A 60 3.54 10.88 -5.10
C GLN A 60 2.51 10.10 -5.92
N PHE A 61 2.22 8.86 -5.52
CA PHE A 61 1.17 8.06 -6.15
C PHE A 61 -0.21 8.73 -6.01
N PHE A 62 -0.63 9.16 -4.82
CA PHE A 62 -1.92 9.85 -4.66
C PHE A 62 -2.00 11.18 -5.42
N GLN A 63 -0.89 11.92 -5.54
CA GLN A 63 -0.83 13.12 -6.37
C GLN A 63 -1.06 12.79 -7.85
N LEU A 64 -0.42 11.73 -8.36
CA LEU A 64 -0.63 11.27 -9.74
C LEU A 64 -2.06 10.78 -10.01
N LEU A 65 -2.75 10.24 -9.01
CA LEU A 65 -4.16 9.85 -9.14
C LEU A 65 -5.10 11.05 -9.39
N GLY A 66 -4.61 12.30 -9.24
CA GLY A 66 -5.35 13.52 -9.52
C GLY A 66 -6.32 13.92 -8.41
N TYR A 67 -6.10 13.44 -7.18
CA TYR A 67 -6.89 13.82 -6.01
C TYR A 67 -6.51 15.21 -5.48
N ASP A 68 -7.46 15.87 -4.82
CA ASP A 68 -7.26 17.21 -4.27
C ASP A 68 -6.29 17.25 -3.07
N ASP A 69 -5.82 18.45 -2.73
CA ASP A 69 -4.89 18.67 -1.62
C ASP A 69 -5.40 18.16 -0.28
N LYS A 70 -6.73 18.10 -0.10
CA LYS A 70 -7.33 17.58 1.13
C LYS A 70 -7.07 16.08 1.24
N ILE A 71 -7.31 15.30 0.19
CA ILE A 71 -7.01 13.87 0.17
C ILE A 71 -5.50 13.62 0.31
N ILE A 72 -4.66 14.44 -0.30
CA ILE A 72 -3.20 14.34 -0.14
C ILE A 72 -2.80 14.59 1.33
N THR A 73 -3.37 15.61 1.97
CA THR A 73 -3.12 15.92 3.39
C THR A 73 -3.63 14.81 4.30
N GLU A 74 -4.82 14.26 4.03
CA GLU A 74 -5.34 13.09 4.76
C GLU A 74 -4.40 11.89 4.61
N ALA A 75 -3.94 11.61 3.40
CA ALA A 75 -2.95 10.57 3.14
C ALA A 75 -1.71 10.80 4.01
N GLN A 76 -1.14 12.00 4.03
CA GLN A 76 0.02 12.39 4.86
C GLN A 76 -0.20 12.26 6.38
N ASN A 77 -1.44 12.37 6.87
CA ASN A 77 -1.76 12.27 8.29
C ASN A 77 -2.02 10.83 8.74
N PHE A 78 -2.76 10.06 7.94
CA PHE A 78 -2.83 8.61 8.14
C PHE A 78 -1.43 8.02 8.07
N LEU A 79 -0.68 8.53 7.08
CA LEU A 79 0.76 8.77 6.96
C LEU A 79 1.70 8.68 8.21
N LEU A 80 1.19 8.92 9.41
CA LEU A 80 2.01 9.09 10.60
C LEU A 80 1.34 8.52 11.85
N SER A 81 0.13 7.96 11.74
CA SER A 81 -0.77 7.70 12.87
C SER A 81 -1.10 6.23 13.13
N VAL A 82 -0.55 5.28 12.37
CA VAL A 82 -0.77 3.84 12.61
C VAL A 82 0.11 3.35 13.76
N ILE A 83 -0.39 3.45 14.99
CA ILE A 83 0.33 3.14 16.23
C ILE A 83 -0.30 1.99 17.04
N ASP A 84 -1.45 1.51 16.62
CA ASP A 84 -2.19 0.38 17.21
C ASP A 84 -3.09 -0.34 16.17
N LYS A 85 -3.79 -1.41 16.58
CA LYS A 85 -4.70 -2.14 15.68
C LYS A 85 -5.91 -1.30 15.22
N GLN A 86 -6.39 -0.37 16.05
CA GLN A 86 -7.58 0.42 15.73
C GLN A 86 -7.28 1.49 14.68
N SER A 87 -6.19 2.24 14.87
CA SER A 87 -5.64 3.19 13.90
C SER A 87 -5.29 2.50 12.57
N ASN A 88 -4.76 1.28 12.60
CA ASN A 88 -4.55 0.50 11.38
C ASN A 88 -5.86 0.16 10.65
N VAL A 89 -6.89 -0.29 11.35
CA VAL A 89 -8.21 -0.56 10.74
C VAL A 89 -8.83 0.74 10.20
N ASN A 90 -8.69 1.86 10.89
CA ASN A 90 -9.15 3.16 10.42
C ASN A 90 -8.44 3.59 9.12
N TYR A 91 -7.12 3.39 9.05
CA TYR A 91 -6.36 3.62 7.82
C TYR A 91 -6.82 2.71 6.68
N LEU A 92 -7.00 1.41 6.92
CA LEU A 92 -7.50 0.46 5.92
C LEU A 92 -8.92 0.82 5.45
N LYS A 93 -9.76 1.32 6.35
CA LYS A 93 -11.11 1.81 6.04
C LYS A 93 -11.08 3.06 5.15
N TRP A 94 -10.30 4.07 5.51
CA TRP A 94 -10.11 5.27 4.67
C TRP A 94 -9.60 4.89 3.28
N ARG A 95 -8.55 4.06 3.22
CA ARG A 95 -7.94 3.62 1.97
C ARG A 95 -8.88 2.79 1.07
N SER A 96 -9.89 2.12 1.64
CA SER A 96 -10.87 1.33 0.88
C SER A 96 -11.79 2.17 -0.02
N GLN A 97 -11.75 3.50 0.11
CA GLN A 97 -12.43 4.42 -0.80
C GLN A 97 -11.73 4.49 -2.16
N PHE A 98 -10.42 4.24 -2.19
CA PHE A 98 -9.59 4.35 -3.39
C PHE A 98 -9.19 2.99 -3.95
N ILE A 99 -9.11 1.96 -3.09
CA ILE A 99 -8.55 0.66 -3.45
C ILE A 99 -9.52 -0.46 -3.11
N SER A 100 -9.81 -1.31 -4.10
CA SER A 100 -10.77 -2.42 -4.01
C SER A 100 -10.22 -3.70 -4.66
N ASN A 101 -11.03 -4.75 -4.63
CA ASN A 101 -10.80 -6.01 -5.36
C ASN A 101 -9.47 -6.69 -5.03
N PHE A 102 -9.19 -6.91 -3.75
CA PHE A 102 -7.95 -7.58 -3.33
C PHE A 102 -8.01 -9.08 -3.63
N GLU A 103 -7.03 -9.56 -4.39
CA GLU A 103 -6.91 -10.96 -4.78
C GLU A 103 -5.50 -11.48 -4.52
N ILE A 104 -5.39 -12.55 -3.74
CA ILE A 104 -4.12 -13.26 -3.50
C ILE A 104 -3.78 -14.06 -4.75
N GLN A 105 -2.60 -13.82 -5.30
CA GLN A 105 -2.09 -14.52 -6.48
C GLN A 105 -1.04 -15.56 -6.11
N ASP A 106 -0.22 -15.27 -5.09
CA ASP A 106 0.85 -16.15 -4.65
C ASP A 106 1.01 -16.08 -3.12
N VAL A 107 1.49 -17.17 -2.52
CA VAL A 107 1.62 -17.35 -1.08
C VAL A 107 2.93 -18.07 -0.77
N MET A 108 3.70 -17.50 0.16
CA MET A 108 4.81 -18.18 0.82
C MET A 108 4.58 -18.18 2.32
N VAL A 109 4.86 -19.28 3.00
CA VAL A 109 4.72 -19.37 4.45
C VAL A 109 5.99 -19.89 5.10
N ASP A 110 6.46 -19.20 6.14
CA ASP A 110 7.62 -19.60 6.95
C ASP A 110 7.31 -19.34 8.42
N LYS A 111 7.24 -20.40 9.23
CA LYS A 111 7.03 -20.31 10.68
C LYS A 111 5.82 -19.42 11.03
N ASN A 112 6.09 -18.24 11.57
CA ASN A 112 5.09 -17.26 12.01
C ASN A 112 4.92 -16.11 11.02
N ARG A 113 5.31 -16.31 9.76
CA ARG A 113 5.25 -15.32 8.68
C ARG A 113 4.50 -15.88 7.49
N VAL A 114 3.62 -15.08 6.92
CA VAL A 114 2.95 -15.36 5.65
C VAL A 114 3.25 -14.20 4.72
N TRP A 115 3.80 -14.48 3.54
CA TRP A 115 3.92 -13.51 2.46
C TRP A 115 2.88 -13.82 1.40
N VAL A 116 2.29 -12.77 0.86
CA VAL A 116 1.37 -12.87 -0.25
C VAL A 116 1.75 -11.88 -1.34
N TYR A 117 1.68 -12.31 -2.59
CA TYR A 117 1.58 -11.39 -3.71
C TYR A 117 0.11 -11.15 -4.00
N VAL A 118 -0.30 -9.88 -4.04
CA VAL A 118 -1.72 -9.52 -4.08
C VAL A 118 -1.94 -8.47 -5.15
N ASN A 119 -2.94 -8.72 -5.98
CA ASN A 119 -3.48 -7.77 -6.93
C ASN A 119 -4.64 -7.00 -6.29
N SER A 120 -4.85 -5.77 -6.73
CA SER A 120 -6.00 -4.94 -6.38
C SER A 120 -6.19 -3.87 -7.44
N VAL A 121 -7.32 -3.17 -7.38
CA VAL A 121 -7.64 -2.07 -8.27
C VAL A 121 -7.60 -0.77 -7.48
N VAL A 122 -6.97 0.26 -8.05
CA VAL A 122 -7.04 1.65 -7.57
C VAL A 122 -7.89 2.46 -8.54
N LEU A 123 -8.75 3.32 -7.99
CA LEU A 123 -9.46 4.33 -8.75
C LEU A 123 -8.68 5.65 -8.75
N THR A 124 -8.63 6.32 -9.89
CA THR A 124 -8.16 7.72 -9.99
C THR A 124 -9.29 8.70 -9.66
N SER A 125 -9.00 9.98 -9.49
CA SER A 125 -10.04 11.04 -9.38
C SER A 125 -10.93 11.12 -10.64
N TYR A 126 -10.38 10.78 -11.80
CA TYR A 126 -11.10 10.65 -13.07
C TYR A 126 -11.77 9.28 -13.29
N HIS A 127 -11.92 8.46 -12.24
CA HIS A 127 -12.58 7.15 -12.29
C HIS A 127 -11.95 6.13 -13.26
N ARG A 128 -10.64 6.24 -13.51
CA ARG A 128 -9.86 5.21 -14.22
C ARG A 128 -9.45 4.13 -13.23
N GLU A 129 -9.48 2.87 -13.68
CA GLU A 129 -9.01 1.73 -12.89
C GLU A 129 -7.54 1.42 -13.20
N LEU A 130 -6.74 1.24 -12.15
CA LEU A 130 -5.32 0.92 -12.23
C LEU A 130 -5.00 -0.35 -11.46
N ASN A 131 -4.17 -1.20 -12.04
CA ASN A 131 -3.63 -2.35 -11.32
C ASN A 131 -2.70 -1.89 -10.20
N PHE A 132 -2.95 -2.41 -9.01
CA PHE A 132 -2.22 -2.09 -7.80
C PHE A 132 -1.78 -3.37 -7.11
N SER A 133 -0.56 -3.81 -7.45
CA SER A 133 -0.06 -5.14 -7.11
C SER A 133 1.25 -5.07 -6.33
N GLY A 134 1.48 -6.04 -5.46
CA GLY A 134 2.76 -6.19 -4.77
C GLY A 134 2.70 -7.11 -3.56
N PHE A 135 3.83 -7.18 -2.86
CA PHE A 135 3.98 -8.11 -1.74
C PHE A 135 3.44 -7.52 -0.43
N GLN A 136 2.88 -8.40 0.38
CA GLN A 136 2.56 -8.11 1.78
C GLN A 136 2.99 -9.28 2.66
N GLN A 137 3.80 -8.99 3.67
CA GLN A 137 4.16 -9.90 4.73
C GLN A 137 3.23 -9.68 5.93
N PHE A 138 2.82 -10.76 6.58
CA PHE A 138 2.12 -10.79 7.85
C PHE A 138 2.95 -11.55 8.87
N VAL A 139 3.05 -11.01 10.08
CA VAL A 139 3.74 -11.66 11.22
C VAL A 139 2.68 -12.04 12.26
N PHE A 140 2.84 -13.22 12.85
CA PHE A 140 1.85 -13.83 13.73
C PHE A 140 2.40 -14.13 15.14
N LYS A 141 1.51 -13.98 16.12
CA LYS A 141 1.59 -14.55 17.47
C LYS A 141 0.22 -15.11 17.81
N GLU A 142 0.15 -16.36 18.28
CA GLU A 142 -1.13 -17.02 18.65
C GLU A 142 -2.17 -17.02 17.51
N SER A 143 -1.72 -17.06 16.25
CA SER A 143 -2.55 -16.92 15.06
C SER A 143 -3.37 -15.63 15.01
N LYS A 144 -2.80 -14.54 15.52
CA LYS A 144 -3.24 -13.16 15.34
C LYS A 144 -2.13 -12.34 14.72
N ILE A 145 -2.50 -11.35 13.92
CA ILE A 145 -1.54 -10.49 13.22
C ILE A 145 -0.91 -9.52 14.22
N THR A 146 0.42 -9.57 14.37
CA THR A 146 1.20 -8.65 15.22
C THR A 146 1.91 -7.57 14.42
N ALA A 147 2.13 -7.79 13.12
CA ALA A 147 2.65 -6.80 12.18
C ALA A 147 2.26 -7.17 10.75
N SER A 148 2.19 -6.16 9.87
CA SER A 148 2.08 -6.38 8.43
C SER A 148 2.92 -5.38 7.66
N TYR A 149 3.70 -5.86 6.69
CA TYR A 149 4.67 -5.08 5.93
C TYR A 149 4.35 -5.17 4.46
N ARG A 150 4.40 -4.07 3.71
CA ARG A 150 4.09 -4.05 2.28
C ARG A 150 5.34 -3.65 1.51
N ALA A 151 5.47 -4.15 0.28
CA ALA A 151 6.61 -3.82 -0.57
C ALA A 151 6.19 -3.76 -2.03
N GLY A 152 6.79 -2.81 -2.77
CA GLY A 152 6.67 -2.70 -4.22
C GLY A 152 5.34 -2.16 -4.76
N ARG A 153 4.31 -1.98 -3.92
CA ARG A 153 2.98 -1.58 -4.40
C ARG A 153 2.94 -0.18 -5.02
N TYR A 154 3.43 0.84 -4.31
CA TYR A 154 3.39 2.22 -4.81
C TYR A 154 4.36 2.44 -5.96
N LEU A 155 5.62 2.04 -5.81
CA LEU A 155 6.62 2.17 -6.88
C LEU A 155 6.23 1.41 -8.15
N GLY A 156 5.80 0.16 -8.00
CA GLY A 156 5.31 -0.66 -9.12
C GLY A 156 4.11 -0.02 -9.82
N SER A 157 3.17 0.53 -9.06
CA SER A 157 2.01 1.22 -9.63
C SER A 157 2.35 2.56 -10.28
N VAL A 158 3.29 3.35 -9.74
CA VAL A 158 3.81 4.55 -10.40
C VAL A 158 4.41 4.19 -11.77
N ILE A 159 5.19 3.12 -11.86
CA ILE A 159 5.74 2.67 -13.16
C ILE A 159 4.61 2.22 -14.11
N GLN A 160 3.65 1.44 -13.62
CA GLN A 160 2.52 0.97 -14.45
C GLN A 160 1.62 2.11 -14.95
N MET A 161 1.44 3.16 -14.15
CA MET A 161 0.61 4.31 -14.46
C MET A 161 1.07 5.06 -15.71
N GLY A 162 2.36 4.96 -16.06
CA GLY A 162 2.90 5.53 -17.29
C GLY A 162 2.15 5.05 -18.54
N LYS A 163 1.71 3.78 -18.60
CA LYS A 163 0.93 3.29 -19.76
C LYS A 163 -0.41 4.01 -19.90
N VAL A 164 -1.08 4.29 -18.78
CA VAL A 164 -2.40 4.94 -18.78
C VAL A 164 -2.27 6.42 -19.10
N ILE A 165 -1.30 7.10 -18.48
CA ILE A 165 -1.06 8.53 -18.71
C ILE A 165 -0.60 8.80 -20.15
N MET A 166 0.32 7.98 -20.67
CA MET A 166 0.80 8.14 -22.05
C MET A 166 -0.32 7.87 -23.07
N ALA A 167 -1.25 6.95 -22.78
CA ALA A 167 -2.39 6.67 -23.65
C ALA A 167 -3.44 7.81 -23.67
N ALA A 168 -3.56 8.59 -22.59
CA ALA A 168 -4.44 9.75 -22.54
C ALA A 168 -3.97 10.91 -23.43
N ASN A 169 -2.68 10.93 -23.79
CA ASN A 169 -2.05 11.94 -24.65
C ASN A 169 -2.26 13.40 -24.17
N ASP A 170 -2.37 13.58 -22.85
CA ASP A 170 -2.43 14.89 -22.20
C ASP A 170 -1.01 15.34 -21.83
N LYS A 171 -0.54 16.44 -22.41
CA LYS A 171 0.83 16.94 -22.19
C LYS A 171 1.09 17.36 -20.74
N GLU A 172 0.09 17.87 -20.04
CA GLU A 172 0.22 18.28 -18.65
C GLU A 172 0.29 17.04 -17.73
N GLU A 173 -0.59 16.06 -17.95
CA GLU A 173 -0.58 14.78 -17.22
C GLU A 173 0.74 14.02 -17.43
N ILE A 174 1.25 14.00 -18.66
CA ILE A 174 2.54 13.39 -19.01
C ILE A 174 3.70 14.12 -18.32
N ASN A 175 3.72 15.45 -18.34
CA ASN A 175 4.78 16.22 -17.68
C ASN A 175 4.78 16.02 -16.16
N ASN A 176 3.60 16.02 -15.53
CA ASN A 176 3.45 15.75 -14.11
C ASN A 176 3.97 14.35 -13.76
N TYR A 177 3.63 13.35 -14.58
CA TYR A 177 4.15 11.99 -14.43
C TYR A 177 5.68 11.91 -14.50
N LEU A 178 6.28 12.51 -15.53
CA LEU A 178 7.75 12.53 -15.69
C LEU A 178 8.43 13.26 -14.53
N GLN A 179 7.85 14.34 -14.01
CA GLN A 179 8.37 15.04 -12.85
C GLN A 179 8.35 14.16 -11.59
N VAL A 180 7.28 13.39 -11.38
CA VAL A 180 7.23 12.42 -10.27
C VAL A 180 8.30 11.35 -10.41
N LEU A 181 8.52 10.80 -11.61
CA LEU A 181 9.58 9.81 -11.82
C LEU A 181 10.98 10.38 -11.54
N ARG A 182 11.24 11.65 -11.89
CA ARG A 182 12.50 12.35 -11.56
C ARG A 182 12.65 12.59 -10.07
N ASN A 183 11.62 13.10 -9.41
CA ASN A 183 11.58 13.29 -7.96
C ASN A 183 11.85 11.97 -7.22
N LEU A 184 11.34 10.85 -7.75
CA LEU A 184 11.59 9.52 -7.21
C LEU A 184 12.96 8.93 -7.57
N GLY A 185 13.81 9.63 -8.32
CA GLY A 185 15.11 9.13 -8.76
C GLY A 185 15.03 7.95 -9.75
N ILE A 186 13.85 7.71 -10.33
CA ILE A 186 13.62 6.65 -11.33
C ILE A 186 14.09 7.11 -12.71
N LEU A 187 13.91 8.40 -13.01
CA LEU A 187 14.47 9.06 -14.19
C LEU A 187 15.53 10.08 -13.77
N PRO A 188 16.58 10.26 -14.58
CA PRO A 188 17.56 11.30 -14.33
C PRO A 188 16.94 12.70 -14.51
N ASN A 189 17.46 13.67 -13.76
CA ASN A 189 17.02 15.08 -13.86
C ASN A 189 17.39 15.70 -15.21
N ASN A 190 18.48 15.25 -15.83
CA ASN A 190 18.91 15.58 -17.18
C ASN A 190 18.91 14.30 -18.03
N ILE A 191 18.29 14.36 -19.20
CA ILE A 191 18.56 13.39 -20.26
C ILE A 191 19.63 14.07 -21.11
N ASP A 192 20.90 13.69 -20.93
CA ASP A 192 21.96 14.20 -21.79
C ASP A 192 21.65 13.76 -23.23
N ASN A 193 21.47 14.74 -24.12
CA ASN A 193 21.27 14.54 -25.56
C ASN A 193 22.60 14.39 -26.28
#